data_AF-A0A7Y4SY24-F1
#
_entry.id   AF-A0A7Y4SY24-F1
#
_cell.length_a   1.000
_cell.length_b   1.000
_cell.length_c   1.000
_cell.angle_alpha   90.00
_cell.angle_beta   90.00
_cell.angle_gamma   90.00
#
_symmetry.space_group_name_H-M   'P 1'
#
loop_
_entity.id
_entity.type
_entity.pdbx_description
1 polymer ?
#
loop_
_entity_poly.entity_id
_entity_poly.type
_entity_poly.pdbx_seq_one_letter_code
_entity_poly.pdbx_strand_id
1 'polypeptide(L)'
;MSWLLARWTPHLLVAGVLILLGLVSASRMYFGYEAAGHAISVADALGSGLLEWVLWAPLLPFVRRLAGAFAFEPGRFARSALAHTGAGLVASLVEIVLFGAASAAIREGRFGSGSFAGELASGFVFKLHTGFVAYWAALLGFLAWGYAARLRDEALRRAELDRTLAEARLAALQSQLAPHFLFNTLNAISAALRDDPDEAERMLARLGDLLRAVLARRAEPQQTLEQELAFLASYLELQKERHGERLTVEMRVDPRALPERVPCFLLLPLVENALQH
;
A
#
# COMPACT_ATOMS: atom_id res chain seq x y z
N MET A 1 7.44 -14.99 15.61
CA MET A 1 8.52 -15.35 14.67
C MET A 1 8.53 -14.49 13.39
N SER A 2 7.39 -13.98 12.90
CA SER A 2 7.28 -13.18 11.67
C SER A 2 7.88 -11.77 11.71
N TRP A 3 7.82 -11.07 12.86
CA TRP A 3 8.33 -9.69 13.00
C TRP A 3 9.86 -9.57 12.90
N LEU A 4 10.61 -10.51 13.47
CA LEU A 4 12.07 -10.53 13.38
C LEU A 4 12.52 -10.75 11.93
N LEU A 5 11.91 -11.70 11.24
CA LEU A 5 12.20 -11.96 9.83
C LEU A 5 11.91 -10.73 8.96
N ALA A 6 10.78 -10.05 9.19
CA ALA A 6 10.39 -8.83 8.45
C ALA A 6 11.46 -7.71 8.55
N ARG A 7 12.07 -7.53 9.72
CA ARG A 7 13.12 -6.52 9.95
C ARG A 7 14.42 -6.83 9.19
N TRP A 8 14.78 -8.10 9.06
CA TRP A 8 16.02 -8.52 8.40
C TRP A 8 15.86 -8.77 6.90
N THR A 9 14.65 -8.98 6.39
CA THR A 9 14.38 -9.27 4.97
C THR A 9 15.11 -8.34 3.98
N PRO A 10 15.11 -7.00 4.15
CA PRO A 10 15.80 -6.11 3.22
C PRO A 10 17.32 -6.33 3.21
N HIS A 11 17.91 -6.58 4.39
CA HIS A 11 19.34 -6.85 4.52
C HIS A 11 19.71 -8.22 3.93
N LEU A 12 18.86 -9.23 4.10
CA LEU A 12 19.04 -10.56 3.52
C LEU A 12 18.92 -10.52 1.99
N LEU A 13 17.98 -9.74 1.45
CA LEU A 13 17.85 -9.55 0.00
C LEU A 13 19.08 -8.86 -0.58
N VAL A 14 19.58 -7.80 0.07
CA VAL A 14 20.81 -7.14 -0.37
C VAL A 14 22.00 -8.10 -0.32
N ALA A 15 22.18 -8.84 0.77
CA ALA A 15 23.24 -9.83 0.89
C ALA A 15 23.13 -10.91 -0.21
N GLY A 16 21.92 -11.41 -0.46
CA GLY A 16 21.65 -12.38 -1.52
C GLY A 16 21.99 -11.85 -2.92
N VAL A 17 21.65 -10.60 -3.22
CA VAL A 17 22.00 -9.95 -4.50
C VAL A 17 23.52 -9.81 -4.65
N LEU A 18 24.23 -9.36 -3.61
CA LEU A 18 25.69 -9.22 -3.65
C LEU A 18 26.38 -10.57 -3.83
N ILE A 19 25.90 -11.62 -3.15
CA ILE A 19 26.43 -12.98 -3.32
C ILE A 19 26.18 -13.48 -4.74
N LEU A 20 24.97 -13.31 -5.28
CA LEU A 20 24.64 -13.72 -6.64
C LEU A 20 25.53 -13.04 -7.67
N LEU A 21 25.71 -11.72 -7.56
CA LEU A 21 26.60 -10.96 -8.45
C LEU A 21 28.06 -11.41 -8.30
N GLY A 22 28.49 -11.74 -7.08
CA GLY A 22 29.79 -12.34 -6.82
C GLY A 22 30.00 -13.70 -7.48
N LEU A 23 28.99 -14.57 -7.45
CA LEU A 23 29.01 -15.86 -8.15
C LEU A 23 29.05 -15.68 -9.67
N VAL A 24 28.31 -14.72 -10.22
CA VAL A 24 28.36 -14.39 -11.65
C VAL A 24 29.75 -13.89 -12.04
N SER A 25 30.37 -13.01 -11.24
CA SER A 25 31.73 -12.52 -11.54
C SER A 25 32.77 -13.63 -11.42
N ALA A 26 32.65 -14.50 -10.40
CA ALA A 26 33.50 -15.67 -10.26
C ALA A 26 33.41 -16.61 -11.46
N SER A 27 32.19 -16.88 -11.95
CA SER A 27 31.96 -17.69 -13.15
C SER A 27 32.59 -17.06 -14.39
N ARG A 28 32.34 -15.76 -14.62
CA ARG A 28 32.94 -14.99 -15.71
C ARG A 28 34.47 -15.04 -15.67
N MET A 29 35.05 -14.93 -14.48
CA MET A 29 36.50 -14.97 -14.31
C MET A 29 37.06 -16.37 -14.59
N TYR A 30 36.47 -17.42 -14.03
CA TYR A 30 36.91 -18.81 -14.24
C TYR A 30 36.96 -19.17 -15.73
N PHE A 31 35.83 -19.00 -16.43
CA PHE A 31 35.75 -19.34 -17.86
C PHE A 31 36.60 -18.40 -18.74
N GLY A 32 36.79 -17.14 -18.33
CA GLY A 32 37.65 -16.20 -19.02
C GLY A 32 39.13 -16.61 -18.98
N TYR A 33 39.61 -17.10 -17.84
CA TYR A 33 40.98 -17.60 -17.70
C TYR A 33 41.18 -18.93 -18.44
N GLU A 34 40.22 -19.86 -18.33
CA GLU A 34 40.25 -21.13 -19.04
C GLU A 34 40.31 -20.93 -20.56
N ALA A 35 39.47 -20.04 -21.11
CA ALA A 35 39.46 -19.68 -22.52
C ALA A 35 40.76 -19.02 -23.00
N ALA A 36 41.48 -18.32 -22.11
CA ALA A 36 42.78 -17.72 -22.39
C ALA A 36 43.95 -18.71 -22.26
N GLY A 37 43.70 -19.97 -21.91
CA GLY A 37 44.73 -20.98 -21.69
C GLY A 37 45.48 -20.81 -20.36
N HIS A 38 44.92 -20.08 -19.40
CA HIS A 38 45.49 -19.89 -18.08
C HIS A 38 44.73 -20.73 -17.04
N ALA A 39 45.47 -21.39 -16.15
CA ALA A 39 44.87 -22.13 -15.03
C ALA A 39 44.52 -21.19 -13.88
N ILE A 40 43.25 -21.22 -13.43
CA ILE A 40 42.80 -20.58 -12.19
C ILE A 40 42.01 -21.60 -11.37
N SER A 41 42.19 -21.61 -10.05
CA SER A 41 41.40 -22.49 -9.19
C SER A 41 39.98 -21.94 -9.01
N VAL A 42 38.99 -22.83 -8.85
CA VAL A 42 37.61 -22.42 -8.55
C VAL A 42 37.53 -21.62 -7.25
N ALA A 43 38.36 -21.95 -6.26
CA ALA A 43 38.40 -21.25 -4.99
C ALA A 43 38.90 -19.80 -5.13
N ASP A 44 39.94 -19.57 -5.93
CA ASP A 44 40.44 -18.23 -6.22
C ASP A 44 39.42 -17.44 -7.06
N ALA A 45 38.74 -18.12 -8.00
CA ALA A 45 37.67 -17.52 -8.78
C ALA A 45 36.51 -17.02 -7.92
N LEU A 46 36.02 -17.87 -7.01
CA LEU A 46 34.99 -17.54 -6.04
C LEU A 46 35.44 -16.44 -5.08
N GLY A 47 36.68 -16.51 -4.58
CA GLY A 47 37.24 -15.53 -3.66
C GLY A 47 37.26 -14.13 -4.25
N SER A 48 37.83 -13.96 -5.45
CA SER A 48 37.88 -12.66 -6.11
C SER A 48 36.51 -12.16 -6.55
N GLY A 49 35.64 -13.04 -7.07
CA GLY A 49 34.28 -12.66 -7.47
C GLY A 49 33.44 -12.18 -6.29
N LEU A 50 33.46 -12.89 -5.16
CA LEU A 50 32.76 -12.46 -3.94
C LEU A 50 33.37 -11.19 -3.34
N LEU A 51 34.70 -11.04 -3.39
CA LEU A 51 35.40 -9.85 -2.92
C LEU A 51 34.97 -8.60 -3.70
N GLU A 52 34.86 -8.68 -5.02
CA GLU A 52 34.40 -7.57 -5.88
C GLU A 52 33.04 -7.02 -5.42
N TRP A 53 32.10 -7.90 -5.09
CA TRP A 53 30.74 -7.47 -4.77
C TRP A 53 30.51 -7.20 -3.28
N VAL A 54 31.23 -7.85 -2.36
CA VAL A 54 31.09 -7.54 -0.93
C VAL A 54 31.56 -6.12 -0.60
N LEU A 55 32.52 -5.58 -1.37
CA LEU A 55 33.01 -4.20 -1.22
C LEU A 55 31.93 -3.13 -1.52
N TRP A 56 30.86 -3.49 -2.21
CA TRP A 56 29.71 -2.60 -2.40
C TRP A 56 28.83 -2.46 -1.16
N ALA A 57 28.81 -3.43 -0.26
CA ALA A 57 27.97 -3.40 0.95
C ALA A 57 28.11 -2.10 1.77
N PRO A 58 29.31 -1.59 2.10
CA PRO A 58 29.47 -0.31 2.80
C PRO A 58 29.09 0.92 1.96
N LEU A 59 29.08 0.82 0.62
CA LEU A 59 28.70 1.92 -0.27
C LEU A 59 27.17 2.07 -0.37
N LEU A 60 26.41 0.98 -0.25
CA LEU A 60 24.95 0.99 -0.41
C LEU A 60 24.21 1.97 0.53
N PRO A 61 24.54 2.11 1.83
CA PRO A 61 23.94 3.14 2.68
C PRO A 61 24.18 4.56 2.19
N PHE A 62 25.34 4.82 1.58
CA PHE A 62 25.67 6.12 1.00
C PHE A 62 24.87 6.38 -0.29
N VAL A 63 24.76 5.38 -1.18
CA VAL A 63 23.90 5.45 -2.36
C VAL A 63 22.45 5.76 -1.96
N ARG A 64 21.93 5.06 -0.95
CA ARG A 64 20.58 5.31 -0.41
C ARG A 64 20.41 6.72 0.13
N ARG A 65 21.41 7.24 0.87
CA ARG A 65 21.38 8.61 1.40
C ARG A 65 21.37 9.64 0.27
N LEU A 66 22.19 9.44 -0.76
CA LEU A 66 22.21 10.30 -1.94
C LEU A 66 20.90 10.25 -2.73
N ALA A 67 20.29 9.07 -2.87
CA ALA A 67 19.00 8.92 -3.54
C ALA A 67 17.90 9.78 -2.89
N GLY A 68 17.95 9.94 -1.57
CA GLY A 68 17.06 10.85 -0.84
C GLY A 68 17.45 12.33 -0.95
N ALA A 69 18.75 12.64 -0.85
CA ALA A 69 19.25 14.02 -0.88
C ALA A 69 19.15 14.68 -2.27
N PHE A 70 19.27 13.90 -3.34
CA PHE A 70 19.23 14.33 -4.73
C PHE A 70 18.09 13.64 -5.49
N ALA A 71 16.88 13.72 -4.93
CA ALA A 71 15.70 13.18 -5.59
C ALA A 71 15.49 13.79 -6.99
N PHE A 72 14.97 12.98 -7.91
CA PHE A 72 14.62 13.43 -9.26
C PHE A 72 13.26 14.14 -9.23
N GLU A 73 13.30 15.45 -8.94
CA GLU A 73 12.11 16.31 -8.90
C GLU A 73 12.02 17.19 -10.17
N PRO A 74 10.80 17.56 -10.60
CA PRO A 74 10.60 18.59 -11.62
C PRO A 74 11.37 19.87 -11.25
N GLY A 75 12.20 20.37 -12.17
CA GLY A 75 13.02 21.58 -11.96
C GLY A 75 14.42 21.35 -11.35
N ARG A 76 14.74 20.16 -10.84
CA ARG A 76 16.08 19.82 -10.30
C ARG A 76 16.76 18.63 -11.00
N PHE A 77 16.10 18.05 -11.99
CA PHE A 77 16.55 16.85 -12.70
C PHE A 77 18.02 16.89 -13.12
N ALA A 78 18.45 17.94 -13.83
CA ALA A 78 19.82 18.06 -14.31
C ALA A 78 20.85 18.09 -13.16
N ARG A 79 20.54 18.78 -12.06
CA ARG A 79 21.40 18.84 -10.87
C ARG A 79 21.51 17.47 -10.20
N SER A 80 20.39 16.76 -10.05
CA SER A 80 20.38 15.40 -9.49
C SER A 80 21.12 14.42 -10.37
N ALA A 81 20.94 14.48 -11.70
CA ALA A 81 21.65 13.64 -12.66
C ALA A 81 23.17 13.87 -12.61
N LEU A 82 23.61 15.14 -12.56
CA LEU A 82 25.03 15.49 -12.42
C LEU A 82 25.61 15.00 -11.08
N ALA A 83 24.88 15.21 -9.98
CA ALA A 83 25.31 14.75 -8.66
C ALA A 83 25.48 13.22 -8.61
N HIS A 84 24.53 12.47 -9.15
CA HIS A 84 24.59 11.01 -9.20
C HIS A 84 25.66 10.49 -10.17
N THR A 85 25.88 11.18 -11.30
CA THR A 85 26.99 10.86 -12.21
C THR A 85 28.34 11.01 -11.50
N GLY A 86 28.56 12.15 -10.83
CA GLY A 86 29.79 12.39 -10.07
C GLY A 86 29.96 11.39 -8.92
N ALA A 87 28.91 11.13 -8.15
CA ALA A 87 28.94 10.17 -7.06
C ALA A 87 29.19 8.74 -7.53
N GLY A 88 28.62 8.33 -8.67
CA GLY A 88 28.87 7.02 -9.27
C GLY A 88 30.31 6.83 -9.70
N LEU A 89 30.92 7.86 -10.31
CA LEU A 89 32.34 7.84 -10.65
C LEU A 89 33.23 7.71 -9.40
N VAL A 90 32.95 8.50 -8.36
CA VAL A 90 33.70 8.43 -7.09
C VAL A 90 33.54 7.06 -6.44
N ALA A 91 32.32 6.52 -6.35
CA ALA A 91 32.07 5.20 -5.78
C ALA A 91 32.83 4.09 -6.54
N SER A 92 32.87 4.19 -7.86
CA SER A 92 33.61 3.25 -8.71
C SER A 92 35.13 3.34 -8.50
N LEU A 93 35.68 4.55 -8.38
CA LEU A 93 37.10 4.74 -8.08
C LEU A 93 37.46 4.21 -6.68
N VAL A 94 36.59 4.43 -5.69
CA VAL A 94 36.75 3.88 -4.34
C VAL A 94 36.75 2.36 -4.38
N GLU A 95 35.80 1.75 -5.09
CA GLU A 95 35.74 0.30 -5.27
C GLU A 95 37.01 -0.25 -5.92
N ILE A 96 37.49 0.37 -7.00
CA ILE A 96 38.72 -0.04 -7.70
C ILE A 96 39.93 -0.03 -6.75
N VAL A 97 40.06 1.03 -5.94
CA VAL A 97 41.15 1.16 -4.96
C VAL A 97 41.04 0.10 -3.88
N LEU A 98 39.84 -0.11 -3.32
CA LEU A 98 39.59 -1.11 -2.29
C LEU A 98 39.84 -2.52 -2.79
N PHE A 99 39.35 -2.84 -3.99
CA PHE A 99 39.56 -4.14 -4.63
C PHE A 99 41.03 -4.39 -4.93
N GLY A 100 41.73 -3.40 -5.50
CA GLY A 100 43.16 -3.51 -5.78
C GLY A 100 44.00 -3.68 -4.51
N ALA A 101 43.68 -2.94 -3.44
CA ALA A 101 44.36 -3.08 -2.15
C ALA A 101 44.10 -4.45 -1.51
N ALA A 102 42.85 -4.91 -1.51
CA ALA A 102 42.48 -6.21 -0.96
C ALA A 102 43.08 -7.37 -1.77
N SER A 103 43.04 -7.28 -3.10
CA SER A 103 43.61 -8.28 -4.00
C SER A 103 45.14 -8.34 -3.86
N ALA A 104 45.84 -7.19 -3.84
CA ALA A 104 47.28 -7.15 -3.61
C ALA A 104 47.67 -7.77 -2.26
N ALA A 105 46.95 -7.46 -1.17
CA ALA A 105 47.21 -8.03 0.15
C ALA A 105 47.02 -9.56 0.19
N ILE A 106 45.98 -10.08 -0.49
CA ILE A 106 45.73 -11.52 -0.57
C ILE A 106 46.83 -12.23 -1.40
N ARG A 107 47.32 -11.58 -2.46
CA ARG A 107 48.27 -12.15 -3.43
C ARG A 107 49.71 -12.06 -2.97
N GLU A 108 50.10 -10.98 -2.29
CA GLU A 108 51.41 -10.84 -1.64
C GLU A 108 51.63 -11.94 -0.59
N GLY A 109 50.57 -12.35 0.11
CA GLY A 109 50.60 -13.49 1.04
C GLY A 109 50.59 -14.89 0.39
N ARG A 110 50.33 -15.02 -0.92
CA ARG A 110 50.12 -16.33 -1.58
C ARG A 110 51.04 -16.62 -2.77
N PHE A 111 51.45 -15.63 -3.56
CA PHE A 111 52.07 -15.87 -4.88
C PHE A 111 53.27 -14.97 -5.24
N GLY A 112 53.57 -13.92 -4.47
CA GLY A 112 54.71 -13.01 -4.74
C GLY A 112 54.53 -12.06 -5.95
N SER A 113 55.18 -10.90 -5.84
CA SER A 113 55.27 -9.72 -6.73
C SER A 113 54.26 -9.58 -7.88
N GLY A 114 53.04 -9.17 -7.57
CA GLY A 114 52.28 -8.33 -8.47
C GLY A 114 52.08 -6.96 -7.84
N SER A 115 52.40 -5.89 -8.57
CA SER A 115 52.30 -4.54 -8.01
C SER A 115 50.84 -4.07 -8.01
N PHE A 116 50.45 -3.36 -6.95
CA PHE A 116 49.16 -2.66 -6.86
C PHE A 116 48.88 -1.81 -8.12
N ALA A 117 49.92 -1.13 -8.64
CA ALA A 117 49.82 -0.36 -9.87
C ALA A 117 49.46 -1.20 -11.11
N GLY A 118 49.98 -2.43 -11.22
CA GLY A 118 49.63 -3.36 -12.29
C GLY A 118 48.19 -3.88 -12.18
N GLU A 119 47.69 -4.12 -10.96
CA GLU A 119 46.30 -4.50 -10.71
C GLU A 119 45.30 -3.36 -10.97
N LEU A 120 45.69 -2.13 -10.68
CA LEU A 120 44.91 -0.94 -11.00
C LEU A 120 44.86 -0.73 -12.51
N ALA A 121 45.99 -0.81 -13.20
CA ALA A 121 46.06 -0.63 -14.65
C ALA A 121 45.32 -1.74 -15.40
N SER A 122 45.42 -2.99 -14.94
CA SER A 122 44.72 -4.12 -15.55
C SER A 122 43.21 -4.09 -15.21
N GLY A 123 42.42 -3.81 -16.24
CA GLY A 123 40.97 -3.78 -16.13
C GLY A 123 40.40 -2.50 -15.52
N PHE A 124 41.18 -1.40 -15.41
CA PHE A 124 40.69 -0.10 -14.94
C PHE A 124 39.38 0.30 -15.62
N VAL A 125 39.36 0.31 -16.96
CA VAL A 125 38.20 0.71 -17.77
C VAL A 125 37.00 -0.20 -17.49
N PHE A 126 37.23 -1.51 -17.41
CA PHE A 126 36.18 -2.50 -17.17
C PHE A 126 35.58 -2.35 -15.76
N LYS A 127 36.42 -2.20 -14.73
CA LYS A 127 35.99 -2.02 -13.34
C LYS A 127 35.28 -0.68 -13.15
N LEU A 128 35.79 0.40 -13.77
CA LEU A 128 35.14 1.71 -13.75
C LEU A 128 33.75 1.64 -14.36
N HIS A 129 33.62 1.00 -15.53
CA HIS A 129 32.32 0.81 -16.18
C HIS A 129 31.37 -0.04 -15.32
N THR A 130 31.84 -1.18 -14.82
CA THR A 130 31.02 -2.11 -14.02
C THR A 130 30.57 -1.46 -12.71
N GLY A 131 31.47 -0.77 -12.02
CA GLY A 131 31.14 -0.04 -10.81
C GLY A 131 30.17 1.11 -11.05
N PHE A 132 30.30 1.82 -12.18
CA PHE A 132 29.39 2.89 -12.52
C PHE A 132 27.98 2.37 -12.79
N VAL A 133 27.87 1.25 -13.54
CA VAL A 133 26.60 0.55 -13.76
C VAL A 133 26.03 0.03 -12.44
N ALA A 134 26.85 -0.55 -11.57
CA ALA A 134 26.41 -1.04 -10.26
C ALA A 134 25.83 0.08 -9.38
N TYR A 135 26.46 1.27 -9.38
CA TYR A 135 25.94 2.44 -8.70
C TYR A 135 24.54 2.83 -9.21
N TRP A 136 24.38 2.95 -10.53
CA TRP A 136 23.10 3.35 -11.13
C TRP A 136 22.01 2.28 -10.91
N ALA A 137 22.36 1.00 -10.96
CA ALA A 137 21.45 -0.09 -10.66
C ALA A 137 20.98 -0.03 -9.18
N ALA A 138 21.91 0.19 -8.25
CA ALA A 138 21.58 0.35 -6.83
C ALA A 138 20.70 1.60 -6.60
N LEU A 139 21.04 2.73 -7.23
CA LEU A 139 20.25 3.96 -7.18
C LEU A 139 18.83 3.72 -7.69
N LEU A 140 18.67 3.10 -8.86
CA LEU A 140 17.36 2.76 -9.42
C LEU A 140 16.57 1.87 -8.47
N GLY A 141 17.21 0.87 -7.88
CA GLY A 141 16.60 -0.01 -6.86
C GLY A 141 16.09 0.77 -5.66
N PHE A 142 16.88 1.71 -5.12
CA PHE A 142 16.45 2.55 -3.99
C PHE A 142 15.32 3.52 -4.36
N LEU A 143 15.36 4.11 -5.56
CA LEU A 143 14.30 4.99 -6.05
C LEU A 143 12.99 4.23 -6.25
N ALA A 144 13.05 3.06 -6.88
CA ALA A 144 11.90 2.19 -7.10
C ALA A 144 11.30 1.71 -5.76
N TRP A 145 12.15 1.29 -4.81
CA TRP A 145 11.70 0.92 -3.47
C TRP A 145 11.01 2.08 -2.76
N GLY A 146 11.62 3.27 -2.79
CA GLY A 146 11.04 4.47 -2.19
C GLY A 146 9.71 4.88 -2.82
N TYR A 147 9.57 4.72 -4.14
CA TYR A 147 8.33 4.99 -4.86
C TYR A 147 7.23 3.97 -4.51
N ALA A 148 7.55 2.69 -4.49
CA ALA A 148 6.62 1.62 -4.11
C ALA A 148 6.12 1.78 -2.66
N ALA A 149 7.00 2.16 -1.74
CA ALA A 149 6.63 2.45 -0.36
C ALA A 149 5.64 3.63 -0.26
N ARG A 150 5.89 4.73 -0.98
CA ARG A 150 4.98 5.89 -1.02
C ARG A 150 3.61 5.54 -1.59
N LEU A 151 3.56 4.79 -2.69
CA LEU A 151 2.29 4.34 -3.27
C LEU A 151 1.46 3.49 -2.29
N ARG A 152 2.12 2.61 -1.53
CA ARG A 152 1.47 1.81 -0.52
C ARG A 152 0.91 2.67 0.62
N ASP A 153 1.69 3.64 1.10
CA ASP A 153 1.25 4.55 2.16
C ASP A 153 0.07 5.42 1.70
N GLU A 154 0.10 5.93 0.47
CA GLU A 154 -1.00 6.68 -0.12
C GLU A 154 -2.28 5.83 -0.26
N ALA A 155 -2.15 4.57 -0.70
CA ALA A 155 -3.28 3.64 -0.80
C ALA A 155 -3.91 3.35 0.57
N LEU A 156 -3.09 3.14 1.60
CA LEU A 156 -3.56 2.93 2.97
C LEU A 156 -4.30 4.16 3.51
N ARG A 157 -3.74 5.37 3.32
CA ARG A 157 -4.40 6.62 3.73
C ARG A 157 -5.74 6.83 3.04
N ARG A 158 -5.84 6.53 1.74
CA ARG A 158 -7.11 6.61 1.01
C ARG A 158 -8.15 5.64 1.57
N ALA A 159 -7.78 4.39 1.82
CA ALA A 159 -8.67 3.40 2.42
C ALA A 159 -9.17 3.84 3.82
N GLU A 160 -8.31 4.47 4.62
CA GLU A 160 -8.68 4.99 5.94
C GLU A 160 -9.63 6.20 5.86
N LEU A 161 -9.41 7.10 4.91
CA LEU A 161 -10.33 8.21 4.63
C LEU A 161 -11.70 7.71 4.16
N ASP A 162 -11.74 6.76 3.23
CA ASP A 162 -12.98 6.17 2.73
C ASP A 162 -13.77 5.47 3.84
N ARG A 163 -13.08 4.73 4.71
CA ARG A 163 -13.66 4.11 5.90
C ARG A 163 -14.24 5.16 6.84
N THR A 164 -13.47 6.18 7.19
CA THR A 164 -13.91 7.26 8.10
C THR A 164 -15.15 7.98 7.54
N LEU A 165 -15.17 8.22 6.23
CA LEU A 165 -16.31 8.82 5.55
C LEU A 165 -17.54 7.91 5.54
N ALA A 166 -17.36 6.59 5.38
CA ALA A 166 -18.46 5.62 5.51
C ALA A 166 -19.02 5.59 6.94
N GLU A 167 -18.16 5.57 7.95
CA GLU A 167 -18.55 5.62 9.37
C GLU A 167 -19.30 6.92 9.70
N ALA A 168 -18.83 8.07 9.22
CA ALA A 168 -19.49 9.36 9.40
C ALA A 168 -20.87 9.41 8.72
N ARG A 169 -21.00 8.82 7.52
CA ARG A 169 -22.30 8.69 6.82
C ARG A 169 -23.26 7.79 7.60
N LEU A 170 -22.78 6.68 8.15
CA LEU A 170 -23.59 5.78 8.97
C LEU A 170 -24.05 6.47 10.26
N ALA A 171 -23.16 7.18 10.96
CA ALA A 171 -23.52 7.94 12.16
C ALA A 171 -24.56 9.04 11.85
N ALA A 172 -24.41 9.74 10.72
CA ALA A 172 -25.40 10.71 10.28
C ALA A 172 -26.77 10.07 9.98
N LEU A 173 -26.80 8.87 9.39
CA LEU A 173 -28.04 8.12 9.19
C LEU A 173 -28.69 7.71 10.51
N GLN A 174 -27.90 7.18 11.44
CA GLN A 174 -28.37 6.82 12.77
C GLN A 174 -28.91 8.02 13.55
N SER A 175 -28.45 9.24 13.27
CA SER A 175 -28.98 10.45 13.91
C SER A 175 -30.34 10.91 13.36
N GLN A 176 -30.71 10.48 12.15
CA GLN A 176 -31.97 10.87 11.49
C GLN A 176 -33.10 9.86 11.71
N LEU A 177 -32.77 8.63 12.12
CA LEU A 177 -33.73 7.62 12.55
C LEU A 177 -33.70 7.54 14.07
N ALA A 178 -34.83 7.36 14.77
CA ALA A 178 -34.80 7.14 16.22
C ALA A 178 -33.81 6.01 16.56
N PRO A 179 -32.73 6.26 17.35
CA PRO A 179 -31.73 5.24 17.68
C PRO A 179 -32.34 3.98 18.29
N HIS A 180 -33.45 4.16 19.01
CA HIS A 180 -34.24 3.07 19.57
C HIS A 180 -34.94 2.21 18.51
N PHE A 181 -35.46 2.81 17.44
CA PHE A 181 -36.04 2.05 16.32
C PHE A 181 -34.99 1.14 15.68
N LEU A 182 -33.78 1.66 15.42
CA LEU A 182 -32.74 0.90 14.75
C LEU A 182 -32.27 -0.29 15.60
N PHE A 183 -32.01 -0.06 16.90
CA PHE A 183 -31.65 -1.13 17.83
C PHE A 183 -32.75 -2.17 17.99
N ASN A 184 -34.00 -1.75 18.12
CA ASN A 184 -35.13 -2.67 18.26
C ASN A 184 -35.35 -3.50 17.00
N THR A 185 -35.19 -2.89 15.82
CA THR A 185 -35.36 -3.59 14.54
C THR A 185 -34.26 -4.63 14.34
N LEU A 186 -33.01 -4.29 14.66
CA LEU A 186 -31.89 -5.27 14.62
C LEU A 186 -32.09 -6.41 15.63
N ASN A 187 -32.61 -6.12 16.83
CA ASN A 187 -32.93 -7.15 17.81
C ASN A 187 -34.07 -8.07 17.34
N ALA A 188 -35.11 -7.52 16.71
CA ALA A 188 -36.21 -8.30 16.13
C ALA A 188 -35.71 -9.20 14.99
N ILE A 189 -34.86 -8.68 14.10
CA ILE A 189 -34.20 -9.47 13.04
C ILE A 189 -33.37 -10.61 13.66
N SER A 190 -32.60 -10.32 14.70
CA SER A 190 -31.77 -11.32 15.40
C SER A 190 -32.59 -12.41 16.08
N ALA A 191 -33.79 -12.08 16.59
CA ALA A 191 -34.74 -13.04 17.14
C ALA A 191 -35.35 -13.91 16.02
N ALA A 192 -35.83 -13.28 14.94
CA ALA A 192 -36.41 -13.97 13.78
C ALA A 192 -35.41 -14.94 13.13
N LEU A 193 -34.11 -14.60 13.12
CA LEU A 193 -33.04 -15.45 12.57
C LEU A 193 -33.00 -16.89 13.13
N ARG A 194 -33.54 -17.11 14.34
CA ARG A 194 -33.61 -18.44 14.97
C ARG A 194 -34.92 -19.18 14.67
N ASP A 195 -36.02 -18.46 14.54
CA ASP A 195 -37.37 -19.02 14.49
C ASP A 195 -37.93 -19.05 13.05
N ASP A 196 -37.69 -18.00 12.25
CA ASP A 196 -38.01 -17.88 10.83
C ASP A 196 -36.90 -17.09 10.09
N PRO A 197 -35.88 -17.78 9.56
CA PRO A 197 -34.79 -17.16 8.81
C PRO A 197 -35.25 -16.38 7.57
N ASP A 198 -36.33 -16.80 6.92
CA ASP A 198 -36.85 -16.13 5.72
C ASP A 198 -37.50 -14.79 6.10
N GLU A 199 -38.16 -14.72 7.27
CA GLU A 199 -38.66 -13.46 7.84
C GLU A 199 -37.52 -12.51 8.17
N ALA A 200 -36.46 -13.00 8.80
CA ALA A 200 -35.28 -12.21 9.14
C ALA A 200 -34.61 -11.61 7.88
N GLU A 201 -34.51 -12.40 6.80
CA GLU A 201 -33.96 -11.93 5.53
C GLU A 201 -34.84 -10.84 4.89
N ARG A 202 -36.18 -11.00 4.92
CA ARG A 202 -37.12 -9.95 4.44
C ARG A 202 -37.00 -8.66 5.24
N MET A 203 -36.96 -8.75 6.57
CA MET A 203 -36.79 -7.59 7.45
C MET A 203 -35.45 -6.87 7.20
N LEU A 204 -34.37 -7.63 7.01
CA LEU A 204 -33.04 -7.10 6.71
C LEU A 204 -33.00 -6.37 5.35
N ALA A 205 -33.63 -6.95 4.32
CA ALA A 205 -33.75 -6.32 3.00
C ALA A 205 -34.54 -5.01 3.08
N ARG A 206 -35.71 -5.02 3.76
CA ARG A 206 -36.53 -3.81 3.97
C ARG A 206 -35.81 -2.73 4.76
N LEU A 207 -35.06 -3.10 5.80
CA LEU A 207 -34.22 -2.16 6.55
C LEU A 207 -33.14 -1.53 5.64
N GLY A 208 -32.52 -2.34 4.78
CA GLY A 208 -31.57 -1.87 3.76
C GLY A 208 -32.20 -0.89 2.76
N ASP A 209 -33.43 -1.17 2.29
CA ASP A 209 -34.19 -0.29 1.40
C ASP A 209 -34.57 1.03 2.08
N LEU A 210 -35.00 0.96 3.35
CA LEU A 210 -35.34 2.14 4.13
C LEU A 210 -34.12 3.05 4.32
N LEU A 211 -32.96 2.48 4.67
CA LEU A 211 -31.70 3.23 4.80
C LEU A 211 -31.25 3.85 3.47
N ARG A 212 -31.42 3.14 2.34
CA ARG A 212 -31.15 3.68 1.00
C ARG A 212 -32.09 4.84 0.63
N ALA A 213 -33.37 4.74 0.98
CA ALA A 213 -34.34 5.80 0.75
C ALA A 213 -34.01 7.07 1.56
N VAL A 214 -33.58 6.91 2.82
CA VAL A 214 -33.12 8.04 3.66
C VAL A 214 -31.91 8.74 3.02
N LEU A 215 -30.94 7.95 2.52
CA LEU A 215 -29.75 8.47 1.86
C LEU A 215 -30.05 9.25 0.57
N ALA A 216 -30.91 8.70 -0.30
CA ALA A 216 -31.26 9.32 -1.58
C ALA A 216 -31.99 10.66 -1.37
N ARG A 217 -32.85 10.74 -0.34
CA ARG A 217 -33.67 11.92 -0.05
C ARG A 217 -32.91 13.03 0.67
N ARG A 218 -31.71 12.77 1.21
CA ARG A 218 -30.87 13.79 1.84
C ARG A 218 -30.27 14.79 0.84
N ALA A 219 -30.23 14.45 -0.44
CA ALA A 219 -29.72 15.34 -1.49
C ALA A 219 -30.72 16.45 -1.87
N GLU A 220 -32.02 16.25 -1.61
CA GLU A 220 -33.07 17.22 -1.92
C GLU A 220 -33.77 17.70 -0.64
N PRO A 221 -33.81 19.02 -0.37
CA PRO A 221 -34.40 19.55 0.88
C PRO A 221 -35.93 19.46 0.94
N GLN A 222 -36.59 19.16 -0.18
CA GLN A 222 -38.05 19.09 -0.31
C GLN A 222 -38.45 17.97 -1.27
N GLN A 223 -39.51 17.25 -0.92
CA GLN A 223 -40.09 16.16 -1.71
C GLN A 223 -41.62 16.32 -1.78
N THR A 224 -42.28 15.60 -2.68
CA THR A 224 -43.75 15.57 -2.71
C THR A 224 -44.30 14.90 -1.46
N LEU A 225 -45.51 15.28 -1.03
CA LEU A 225 -46.20 14.59 0.06
C LEU A 225 -46.41 13.12 -0.25
N GLU A 226 -46.66 12.76 -1.52
CA GLU A 226 -46.72 11.37 -1.99
C GLU A 226 -45.45 10.60 -1.66
N GLN A 227 -44.28 11.17 -1.96
CA GLN A 227 -43.00 10.55 -1.63
C GLN A 227 -42.81 10.41 -0.13
N GLU A 228 -43.10 11.44 0.67
CA GLU A 228 -43.05 11.35 2.14
C GLU A 228 -43.94 10.22 2.67
N LEU A 229 -45.19 10.13 2.20
CA LEU A 229 -46.12 9.07 2.62
C LEU A 229 -45.68 7.67 2.18
N ALA A 230 -45.11 7.50 0.98
CA ALA A 230 -44.57 6.22 0.54
C ALA A 230 -43.42 5.73 1.43
N PHE A 231 -42.59 6.65 1.93
CA PHE A 231 -41.55 6.34 2.90
C PHE A 231 -42.15 5.97 4.27
N LEU A 232 -43.11 6.75 4.77
CA LEU A 232 -43.80 6.45 6.02
C LEU A 232 -44.53 5.11 5.99
N ALA A 233 -45.15 4.74 4.86
CA ALA A 233 -45.78 3.44 4.70
C ALA A 233 -44.74 2.32 4.85
N SER A 234 -43.59 2.43 4.19
CA SER A 234 -42.50 1.46 4.30
C SER A 234 -41.95 1.36 5.73
N TYR A 235 -41.84 2.49 6.43
CA TYR A 235 -41.44 2.56 7.83
C TYR A 235 -42.47 1.92 8.77
N LEU A 236 -43.76 2.20 8.57
CA LEU A 236 -44.85 1.68 9.38
C LEU A 236 -45.06 0.17 9.19
N GLU A 237 -44.81 -0.36 7.99
CA GLU A 237 -44.83 -1.82 7.78
C GLU A 237 -43.76 -2.53 8.63
N LEU A 238 -42.53 -2.01 8.69
CA LEU A 238 -41.48 -2.53 9.59
C LEU A 238 -41.89 -2.43 11.08
N GLN A 239 -42.58 -1.35 11.45
CA GLN A 239 -43.09 -1.18 12.81
C GLN A 239 -44.26 -2.13 13.13
N LYS A 240 -45.07 -2.46 12.12
CA LYS A 240 -46.20 -3.39 12.24
C LYS A 240 -45.73 -4.83 12.38
N GLU A 241 -44.71 -5.25 11.64
CA GLU A 241 -44.03 -6.53 11.85
C GLU A 241 -43.53 -6.66 13.31
N ARG A 242 -43.03 -5.56 13.90
CA ARG A 242 -42.60 -5.53 15.31
C ARG A 242 -43.74 -5.55 16.33
N HIS A 243 -44.79 -4.77 16.12
CA HIS A 243 -45.87 -4.58 17.09
C HIS A 243 -47.03 -5.56 16.91
N GLY A 244 -47.05 -6.31 15.81
CA GLY A 244 -48.10 -7.25 15.45
C GLY A 244 -49.48 -6.59 15.43
N GLU A 245 -50.48 -7.32 15.92
CA GLU A 245 -51.89 -6.88 15.97
C GLU A 245 -52.14 -5.65 16.86
N ARG A 246 -51.14 -5.18 17.63
CA ARG A 246 -51.29 -4.01 18.52
C ARG A 246 -51.18 -2.68 17.79
N LEU A 247 -50.66 -2.67 16.56
CA LEU A 247 -50.52 -1.46 15.76
C LEU A 247 -51.52 -1.46 14.61
N THR A 248 -52.52 -0.58 14.71
CA THR A 248 -53.46 -0.30 13.61
C THR A 248 -53.11 1.06 13.01
N VAL A 249 -52.88 1.11 11.70
CA VAL A 249 -52.53 2.32 10.96
C VAL A 249 -53.65 2.65 10.00
N GLU A 250 -54.19 3.86 10.08
CA GLU A 250 -55.13 4.41 9.11
C GLU A 250 -54.59 5.72 8.53
N MET A 251 -54.47 5.80 7.21
CA MET A 251 -54.04 7.02 6.50
C MET A 251 -55.18 7.56 5.65
N ARG A 252 -55.65 8.78 5.96
CA ARG A 252 -56.64 9.51 5.16
C ARG A 252 -56.01 10.79 4.63
N VAL A 253 -55.81 10.86 3.31
CA VAL A 253 -55.09 11.96 2.65
C VAL A 253 -55.94 12.49 1.50
N ASP A 254 -56.09 13.80 1.40
CA ASP A 254 -56.72 14.43 0.22
C ASP A 254 -55.80 14.24 -1.00
N PRO A 255 -56.25 13.59 -2.09
CA PRO A 255 -55.44 13.38 -3.28
C PRO A 255 -54.82 14.66 -3.86
N ARG A 256 -55.46 15.82 -3.64
CA ARG A 256 -54.96 17.12 -4.10
C ARG A 256 -53.70 17.57 -3.38
N ALA A 257 -53.43 17.04 -2.18
CA ALA A 257 -52.24 17.36 -1.39
C ALA A 257 -51.02 16.51 -1.77
N LEU A 258 -51.20 15.37 -2.45
CA LEU A 258 -50.11 14.46 -2.81
C LEU A 258 -48.94 15.09 -3.60
N PRO A 259 -49.18 15.95 -4.62
CA PRO A 259 -48.08 16.55 -5.38
C PRO A 259 -47.43 17.76 -4.66
N GLU A 260 -47.99 18.24 -3.55
CA GLU A 260 -47.46 19.41 -2.83
C GLU A 260 -46.08 19.11 -2.25
N ARG A 261 -45.18 20.10 -2.27
CA ARG A 261 -43.81 19.95 -1.75
C ARG A 261 -43.76 20.21 -0.26
N VAL A 262 -43.22 19.26 0.48
CA VAL A 262 -42.98 19.33 1.93
C VAL A 262 -41.50 19.12 2.25
N PRO A 263 -40.99 19.65 3.38
CA PRO A 263 -39.67 19.28 3.87
C PRO A 263 -39.53 17.76 4.02
N CYS A 264 -38.37 17.22 3.66
CA CYS A 264 -38.09 15.81 3.85
C CYS A 264 -38.18 15.41 5.32
N PHE A 265 -38.81 14.27 5.61
CA PHE A 265 -39.01 13.74 6.97
C PHE A 265 -39.82 14.66 7.90
N LEU A 266 -40.70 15.50 7.35
CA LEU A 266 -41.58 16.35 8.14
C LEU A 266 -42.51 15.53 9.06
N LEU A 267 -43.05 14.43 8.55
CA LEU A 267 -44.08 13.65 9.26
C LEU A 267 -43.47 12.55 10.12
N LEU A 268 -42.22 12.15 9.86
CA LEU A 268 -41.54 11.07 10.58
C LEU A 268 -41.52 11.30 12.11
N PRO A 269 -41.13 12.48 12.65
CA PRO A 269 -41.15 12.72 14.10
C PRO A 269 -42.55 12.60 14.73
N LEU A 270 -43.60 12.97 13.99
CA LEU A 270 -44.98 12.88 14.45
C LEU A 270 -45.43 11.41 14.51
N VAL A 271 -45.07 10.63 13.50
CA VAL A 271 -45.32 9.20 13.47
C VAL A 271 -44.53 8.47 14.57
N GLU A 272 -43.28 8.84 14.80
CA GLU A 272 -42.48 8.29 15.90
C GLU A 272 -43.11 8.59 17.27
N ASN A 273 -43.63 9.80 17.46
CA ASN A 273 -44.34 10.17 18.68
C ASN A 273 -45.62 9.35 18.86
N ALA A 274 -46.42 9.19 17.80
CA ALA A 274 -47.65 8.38 17.82
C ALA A 274 -47.40 6.88 18.04
N LEU A 275 -46.20 6.37 17.74
CA LEU A 275 -45.83 4.98 18.05
C LEU A 275 -45.40 4.78 19.51
N GLN A 276 -45.06 5.85 20.22
CA GLN A 276 -44.66 5.82 21.63
C GLN A 276 -45.83 6.05 22.60
N HIS A 277 -46.86 6.77 22.17
CA HIS A 277 -48.00 7.23 22.99
C HIS A 277 -49.31 6.55 22.58
#